data_AF-A0ABD2D9J9-F1
#
_entry.id   AF-A0ABD2D9J9-F1
#
_cell.length_a   1.000
_cell.length_b   1.000
_cell.length_c   1.000
_cell.angle_alpha   90.00
_cell.angle_beta   90.00
_cell.angle_gamma   90.00
#
_symmetry.space_group_name_H-M   'P 1'
#
loop_
_entity.id
_entity.type
_entity.pdbx_description
1 polymer ?
#
loop_
_entity_poly.entity_id
_entity_poly.type
_entity_poly.pdbx_seq_one_letter_code
_entity_poly.pdbx_strand_id
1 'polypeptide(L)'
;FLCSELQAARLLRLHCSMDLSPGSSPGEGAEEGAGMVWELGLTLQALGLPRPTPGTPASQLLQELHAKISELLPSLPPESMQPLLSYPLDAPRWKALESLTQSLRDQYCCRRCLLLKRLDLTTSAFHWSDRAEAQGEAMKAVLIPIREVLTPESDVSIAHVLAARADLSRLVPATSVAARQGTCCAINKVLMGNVPDRGAAQMNWRLPCPAGEAEEKMEVGRRQAASFGAARRRSEV
;
A
#
# COMPACT_ATOMS: atom_id res chain seq x y z
N PHE A 1 1.96 0.14 -2.95
CA PHE A 1 1.77 -0.18 -4.37
C PHE A 1 0.39 0.25 -4.84
N LEU A 2 -0.71 -0.42 -4.45
CA LEU A 2 -2.04 -0.08 -4.97
C LEU A 2 -2.59 1.32 -4.57
N CYS A 3 -2.35 1.79 -3.34
CA CYS A 3 -2.84 3.12 -2.92
C CYS A 3 -2.08 4.27 -3.60
N SER A 4 -0.74 4.14 -3.70
CA SER A 4 0.11 5.10 -4.39
C SER A 4 -0.16 5.10 -5.90
N GLU A 5 -0.43 3.95 -6.50
CA GLU A 5 -0.80 3.81 -7.91
C GLU A 5 -2.19 4.38 -8.20
N LEU A 6 -3.15 4.22 -7.29
CA LEU A 6 -4.48 4.80 -7.41
C LEU A 6 -4.46 6.33 -7.19
N GLN A 7 -3.65 6.82 -6.25
CA GLN A 7 -3.38 8.25 -6.08
C GLN A 7 -2.67 8.84 -7.31
N ALA A 8 -1.64 8.17 -7.82
CA ALA A 8 -0.94 8.55 -9.04
C ALA A 8 -1.89 8.52 -10.26
N ALA A 9 -2.73 7.50 -10.41
CA ALA A 9 -3.71 7.42 -11.49
C ALA A 9 -4.77 8.52 -11.40
N ARG A 10 -5.18 8.92 -10.18
CA ARG A 10 -6.08 10.07 -9.97
C ARG A 10 -5.38 11.38 -10.32
N LEU A 11 -4.13 11.56 -9.92
CA LEU A 11 -3.32 12.70 -10.30
C LEU A 11 -3.13 12.75 -11.81
N LEU A 12 -2.73 11.66 -12.46
CA LEU A 12 -2.55 11.57 -13.92
C LEU A 12 -3.85 11.86 -14.68
N ARG A 13 -5.00 11.40 -14.16
CA ARG A 13 -6.32 11.76 -14.72
C ARG A 13 -6.61 13.26 -14.63
N LEU A 14 -6.18 13.92 -13.55
CA LEU A 14 -6.28 15.38 -13.42
C LEU A 14 -5.27 16.08 -14.35
N HIS A 15 -4.08 15.52 -14.55
CA HIS A 15 -3.04 16.04 -15.45
C HIS A 15 -3.47 15.99 -16.93
N CYS A 16 -4.13 14.92 -17.39
CA CYS A 16 -4.65 14.88 -18.77
C CYS A 16 -5.72 15.94 -19.06
N SER A 17 -6.32 16.55 -18.04
CA SER A 17 -7.31 17.62 -18.20
C SER A 17 -6.70 19.02 -18.31
N MET A 18 -5.39 19.18 -18.07
CA MET A 18 -4.70 20.46 -18.08
C MET A 18 -3.44 20.39 -18.96
N ASP A 19 -3.67 20.39 -20.28
CA ASP A 19 -2.74 20.66 -21.39
C ASP A 19 -1.23 20.37 -21.19
N LEU A 20 -0.79 19.25 -21.76
CA LEU A 20 0.61 18.98 -22.07
C LEU A 20 0.96 19.61 -23.43
N SER A 21 1.71 20.73 -23.41
CA SER A 21 2.56 21.07 -24.56
C SER A 21 3.91 20.35 -24.39
N PRO A 22 4.37 19.57 -25.38
CA PRO A 22 5.54 18.72 -25.24
C PRO A 22 6.81 19.56 -25.34
N GLY A 23 7.53 19.70 -24.22
CA GLY A 23 8.82 20.38 -24.19
C GLY A 23 9.80 19.64 -23.29
N SER A 24 10.67 18.84 -23.94
CA SER A 24 11.92 18.25 -23.45
C SER A 24 11.86 17.34 -22.21
N SER A 25 12.02 16.03 -22.44
CA SER A 25 12.58 15.10 -21.45
C SER A 25 14.04 15.47 -21.15
N PRO A 26 14.46 15.61 -19.88
CA PRO A 26 15.88 15.74 -19.56
C PRO A 26 16.55 14.36 -19.72
N GLY A 27 17.61 14.31 -20.52
CA GLY A 27 18.46 13.12 -20.65
C GLY A 27 19.19 12.79 -19.35
N GLU A 28 19.39 11.49 -19.14
CA GLU A 28 20.10 10.86 -18.03
C GLU A 28 21.44 11.56 -17.73
N GLY A 29 21.60 12.08 -16.51
CA GLY A 29 22.89 12.62 -16.05
C GLY A 29 22.84 13.74 -15.00
N ALA A 30 21.68 14.38 -14.77
CA ALA A 30 21.53 15.47 -13.80
C ALA A 30 20.20 15.34 -13.01
N GLU A 31 19.94 14.17 -12.45
CA GLU A 31 18.57 13.77 -12.10
C GLU A 31 17.97 14.49 -10.87
N GLU A 32 18.76 14.80 -9.85
CA GLU A 32 18.19 15.27 -8.57
C GLU A 32 17.70 16.73 -8.64
N GLY A 33 18.43 17.60 -9.34
CA GLY A 33 18.02 19.00 -9.58
C GLY A 33 16.92 19.12 -10.63
N ALA A 34 16.95 18.30 -11.68
CA ALA A 34 15.94 18.28 -12.73
C ALA A 34 14.58 17.83 -12.18
N GLY A 35 14.57 16.83 -11.30
CA GLY A 35 13.36 16.37 -10.62
C GLY A 35 12.71 17.46 -9.76
N MET A 36 13.49 18.17 -8.93
CA MET A 36 12.95 19.24 -8.10
C MET A 36 12.35 20.40 -8.91
N VAL A 37 13.00 20.79 -10.01
CA VAL A 37 12.50 21.85 -10.91
C VAL A 37 11.21 21.41 -11.61
N TRP A 38 11.14 20.14 -11.99
CA TRP A 38 9.94 19.54 -12.58
C TRP A 38 8.77 19.53 -11.59
N GLU A 39 8.96 19.03 -10.38
CA GLU A 39 7.94 18.99 -9.32
C GLU A 39 7.45 20.39 -8.94
N LEU A 40 8.37 21.36 -8.87
CA LEU A 40 8.02 22.76 -8.65
C LEU A 40 7.18 23.32 -9.81
N GLY A 41 7.56 23.00 -11.05
CA GLY A 41 6.80 23.38 -12.24
C GLY A 41 5.38 22.82 -12.23
N LEU A 42 5.23 21.54 -11.88
CA LEU A 42 3.93 20.89 -11.71
C LEU A 42 3.09 21.54 -10.61
N THR A 43 3.72 21.88 -9.48
CA THR A 43 3.05 22.52 -8.34
C THR A 43 2.51 23.90 -8.75
N LEU A 44 3.30 24.70 -9.46
CA LEU A 44 2.88 26.01 -9.97
C LEU A 44 1.73 25.88 -10.97
N GLN A 45 1.81 24.92 -11.88
CA GLN A 45 0.75 24.65 -12.85
C GLN A 45 -0.55 24.23 -12.16
N ALA A 46 -0.47 23.33 -11.17
CA ALA A 46 -1.63 22.88 -10.41
C ALA A 46 -2.29 24.02 -9.61
N LEU A 47 -1.50 24.99 -9.17
CA LEU A 47 -1.98 26.19 -8.46
C LEU A 47 -2.40 27.33 -9.41
N GLY A 48 -2.26 27.15 -10.73
CA GLY A 48 -2.55 28.17 -11.74
C GLY A 48 -1.60 29.38 -11.69
N LEU A 49 -0.40 29.21 -11.14
CA LEU A 49 0.62 30.23 -11.06
C LEU A 49 1.49 30.26 -12.32
N PRO A 50 1.96 31.44 -12.76
CA PRO A 50 2.86 31.54 -13.90
C PRO A 50 4.21 30.88 -13.62
N ARG A 51 4.91 30.46 -14.67
CA ARG A 51 6.29 29.97 -14.54
C ARG A 51 7.20 31.13 -14.09
N PRO A 52 8.14 30.89 -13.16
CA PRO A 52 9.04 31.93 -12.67
C PRO A 52 9.94 32.41 -13.81
N THR A 53 10.24 33.71 -13.80
CA THR A 53 11.19 34.28 -14.76
C THR A 53 12.62 33.91 -14.37
N PRO A 54 13.55 33.78 -15.33
CA PRO A 54 14.95 33.57 -15.00
C PRO A 54 15.46 34.67 -14.07
N GLY A 55 15.92 34.30 -12.88
CA GLY A 55 16.40 35.24 -11.86
C GLY A 55 15.37 35.65 -10.79
N THR A 56 14.15 35.10 -10.78
CA THR A 56 13.24 35.27 -9.65
C THR A 56 13.87 34.70 -8.37
N PRO A 57 13.98 35.46 -7.27
CA PRO A 57 14.51 34.94 -6.03
C PRO A 57 13.57 33.90 -5.42
N ALA A 58 14.14 32.81 -4.88
CA ALA A 58 13.36 31.72 -4.29
C ALA A 58 12.39 32.17 -3.19
N SER A 59 12.74 33.21 -2.44
CA SER A 59 11.87 33.78 -1.40
C SER A 59 10.57 34.37 -1.96
N GLN A 60 10.62 35.05 -3.11
CA GLN A 60 9.43 35.59 -3.76
C GLN A 60 8.53 34.46 -4.26
N LEU A 61 9.12 33.45 -4.90
CA LEU A 61 8.37 32.28 -5.37
C LEU A 61 7.66 31.55 -4.22
N LEU A 62 8.36 31.34 -3.09
CA LEU A 62 7.78 30.72 -1.91
C LEU A 62 6.65 31.58 -1.29
N GLN A 63 6.78 32.91 -1.33
CA GLN A 63 5.73 33.83 -0.88
C GLN A 63 4.49 33.75 -1.77
N GLU A 64 4.66 33.73 -3.09
CA GLU A 64 3.56 33.58 -4.05
C GLU A 64 2.84 32.24 -3.88
N LEU A 65 3.61 31.14 -3.75
CA LEU A 65 3.08 29.82 -3.45
C LEU A 65 2.29 29.81 -2.14
N HIS A 66 2.87 30.35 -1.06
CA HIS A 66 2.22 30.42 0.24
C HIS A 66 0.93 31.25 0.19
N ALA A 67 0.95 32.40 -0.50
CA ALA A 67 -0.22 33.24 -0.67
C ALA A 67 -1.34 32.50 -1.42
N LYS A 68 -0.99 31.80 -2.51
CA LYS A 68 -1.96 31.04 -3.30
C LYS A 68 -2.55 29.86 -2.53
N ILE A 69 -1.72 29.13 -1.78
CA ILE A 69 -2.19 28.05 -0.92
C ILE A 69 -3.11 28.59 0.18
N SER A 70 -2.76 29.72 0.79
CA SER A 70 -3.57 30.36 1.83
C SER A 70 -4.93 30.85 1.31
N GLU A 71 -4.98 31.32 0.06
CA GLU A 71 -6.23 31.69 -0.64
C GLU A 71 -7.15 30.47 -0.85
N LEU A 72 -6.58 29.33 -1.23
CA LEU A 72 -7.34 28.12 -1.57
C LEU A 72 -7.75 27.29 -0.34
N LEU A 73 -6.99 27.37 0.74
CA LEU A 73 -7.21 26.55 1.94
C LEU A 73 -8.65 26.62 2.49
N PRO A 74 -9.32 27.79 2.57
CA PRO A 74 -10.70 27.90 3.08
C PRO A 74 -11.76 27.26 2.16
N SER A 75 -11.43 27.02 0.89
CA SER A 75 -12.37 26.38 -0.07
C SER A 75 -12.46 24.86 0.09
N LEU A 76 -11.53 24.27 0.86
CA LEU A 76 -11.50 22.83 1.06
C LEU A 76 -12.50 22.38 2.15
N PRO A 77 -12.98 21.13 2.10
CA PRO A 77 -13.85 20.59 3.14
C PRO A 77 -13.23 20.69 4.53
N PRO A 78 -14.04 20.87 5.60
CA PRO A 78 -13.54 20.82 6.97
C PRO A 78 -12.83 19.48 7.23
N GLU A 79 -11.77 19.52 8.04
CA GLU A 79 -10.86 18.39 8.35
C GLU A 79 -9.91 17.96 7.22
N SER A 80 -10.00 18.54 6.03
CA SER A 80 -8.97 18.37 5.01
C SER A 80 -7.65 19.01 5.46
N MET A 81 -6.51 18.43 5.09
CA MET A 81 -5.16 18.97 5.35
C MET A 81 -4.74 19.06 6.84
N GLN A 82 -5.46 18.45 7.79
CA GLN A 82 -5.02 18.42 9.18
C GLN A 82 -3.67 17.68 9.30
N PRO A 83 -2.68 18.23 10.02
CA PRO A 83 -1.41 17.56 10.22
C PRO A 83 -1.62 16.29 11.05
N LEU A 84 -0.90 15.21 10.72
CA LEU A 84 -0.95 13.99 11.52
C LEU A 84 -0.33 14.21 12.92
N LEU A 85 0.71 15.05 12.98
CA LEU A 85 1.38 15.46 14.20
C LEU A 85 0.99 16.90 14.55
N SER A 86 0.13 17.07 15.54
CA SER A 86 -0.34 18.40 16.00
C SER A 86 0.44 18.94 17.21
N TYR A 87 1.33 18.13 17.79
CA TYR A 87 2.01 18.45 19.03
C TYR A 87 3.43 19.01 18.76
N PRO A 88 3.86 20.08 19.44
CA PRO A 88 5.20 20.64 19.26
C PRO A 88 6.27 19.62 19.66
N LEU A 89 7.39 19.61 18.93
CA LEU A 89 8.51 18.73 19.19
C LEU A 89 9.63 19.49 19.92
N ASP A 90 9.83 19.16 21.19
CA ASP A 90 10.97 19.66 21.97
C ASP A 90 12.22 18.81 21.66
N ALA A 91 13.40 19.33 21.99
CA ALA A 91 14.69 18.66 21.75
C ALA A 91 14.74 17.16 22.15
N PRO A 92 14.24 16.70 23.32
CA PRO A 92 14.25 15.27 23.64
C PRO A 92 13.29 14.45 22.75
N ARG A 93 12.17 15.03 22.31
CA ARG A 93 11.20 14.36 21.44
C ARG A 93 11.75 14.23 20.02
N TRP A 94 12.48 15.23 19.54
CA TRP A 94 13.20 15.14 18.27
C TRP A 94 14.18 13.97 18.26
N LYS A 95 15.00 13.83 19.30
CA LYS A 95 15.93 12.70 19.44
C LYS A 95 15.20 11.34 19.47
N ALA A 96 14.08 11.27 20.19
CA ALA A 96 13.26 10.06 20.22
C ALA A 96 12.65 9.73 18.84
N LEU A 97 12.17 10.73 18.12
CA LEU A 97 11.61 10.58 16.77
C LEU A 97 12.67 10.14 15.76
N GLU A 98 13.88 10.69 15.82
CA GLU A 98 15.02 10.28 14.99
C GLU A 98 15.39 8.81 15.26
N SER A 99 15.51 8.43 16.54
CA SER A 99 15.78 7.05 16.94
C SER A 99 14.70 6.07 16.45
N LEU A 100 13.43 6.44 16.61
CA LEU A 100 12.30 5.65 16.12
C LEU A 100 12.34 5.51 14.59
N THR A 101 12.58 6.62 13.88
CA THR A 101 12.64 6.63 12.42
C THR A 101 13.77 5.74 11.92
N GLN A 102 14.94 5.78 12.56
CA GLN A 102 16.05 4.91 12.22
C GLN A 102 15.71 3.44 12.44
N SER A 103 15.16 3.10 13.62
CA SER A 103 14.76 1.73 13.92
C SER A 103 13.72 1.18 12.93
N LEU A 104 12.73 1.99 12.57
CA LEU A 104 11.74 1.62 11.56
C LEU A 104 12.38 1.45 10.19
N ARG A 105 13.27 2.34 9.76
CA ARG A 105 13.99 2.22 8.49
C ARG A 105 14.77 0.91 8.42
N ASP A 106 15.47 0.52 9.48
CA ASP A 106 16.22 -0.73 9.54
C ASP A 106 15.26 -1.94 9.42
N GLN A 107 14.15 -1.94 10.17
CA GLN A 107 13.14 -3.00 10.10
C GLN A 107 12.51 -3.11 8.70
N TYR A 108 12.13 -1.98 8.09
CA TYR A 108 11.56 -1.95 6.75
C TYR A 108 12.57 -2.40 5.69
N CYS A 109 13.84 -2.02 5.82
CA CYS A 109 14.92 -2.48 4.97
C CYS A 109 15.04 -4.01 5.03
N CYS A 110 15.14 -4.59 6.23
CA CYS A 110 15.16 -6.05 6.42
C CYS A 110 13.94 -6.73 5.78
N ARG A 111 12.74 -6.18 5.97
CA ARG A 111 11.51 -6.72 5.38
C ARG A 111 11.51 -6.62 3.85
N ARG A 112 12.00 -5.53 3.28
CA ARG A 112 12.14 -5.35 1.83
C ARG A 112 13.17 -6.33 1.26
N CYS A 113 14.33 -6.51 1.90
CA CYS A 113 15.30 -7.55 1.53
C CYS A 113 14.66 -8.94 1.44
N LEU A 114 13.85 -9.32 2.44
CA LEU A 114 13.13 -10.59 2.43
C LEU A 114 12.16 -10.68 1.26
N LEU A 115 11.36 -9.63 1.02
CA LEU A 115 10.40 -9.60 -0.09
C LEU A 115 11.08 -9.67 -1.46
N LEU A 116 12.18 -8.96 -1.65
CA LEU A 116 12.99 -9.02 -2.87
C LEU A 116 13.57 -10.42 -3.07
N LYS A 117 14.12 -11.02 -2.01
CA LYS A 117 14.62 -12.40 -2.10
C LYS A 117 13.51 -13.39 -2.42
N ARG A 118 12.32 -13.20 -1.84
CA ARG A 118 11.14 -14.03 -2.14
C ARG A 118 10.70 -13.85 -3.58
N LEU A 119 10.72 -12.63 -4.12
CA LEU A 119 10.46 -12.37 -5.53
C LEU A 119 11.47 -13.13 -6.40
N ASP A 120 12.77 -13.03 -6.10
CA ASP A 120 13.83 -13.71 -6.84
C ASP A 120 13.63 -15.24 -6.86
N LEU A 121 13.36 -15.84 -5.69
CA LEU A 121 13.12 -17.28 -5.57
C LEU A 121 11.84 -17.72 -6.29
N THR A 122 10.78 -16.90 -6.25
CA THR A 122 9.52 -17.21 -6.93
C THR A 122 9.72 -17.16 -8.44
N THR A 123 10.45 -16.16 -8.95
CA THR A 123 10.82 -16.06 -10.37
C THR A 123 11.66 -17.25 -10.81
N SER A 124 12.64 -17.66 -10.00
CA SER A 124 13.47 -18.84 -10.29
C SER A 124 12.66 -20.14 -10.30
N ALA A 125 11.67 -20.30 -9.40
CA ALA A 125 10.85 -21.51 -9.32
C ALA A 125 10.02 -21.77 -10.59
N PHE A 126 9.67 -20.73 -11.36
CA PHE A 126 9.01 -20.93 -12.66
C PHE A 126 9.86 -21.72 -13.65
N HIS A 127 11.18 -21.74 -13.51
CA HIS A 127 12.07 -22.50 -14.40
C HIS A 127 12.08 -24.01 -14.10
N TRP A 128 11.30 -24.50 -13.13
CA TRP A 128 11.23 -25.92 -12.78
C TRP A 128 10.22 -26.73 -13.60
N SER A 129 9.58 -26.13 -14.61
CA SER A 129 8.69 -26.84 -15.52
C SER A 129 9.09 -26.60 -16.97
N ASP A 130 9.09 -27.67 -17.79
CA ASP A 130 9.52 -27.63 -19.20
C ASP A 130 8.77 -26.55 -20.01
N ARG A 131 7.48 -26.34 -19.70
CA ARG A 131 6.64 -25.32 -20.35
C ARG A 131 7.11 -23.90 -20.06
N ALA A 132 7.56 -23.64 -18.84
CA ALA A 132 7.98 -22.31 -18.41
C ALA A 132 9.46 -22.07 -18.68
N GLU A 133 10.29 -23.11 -18.74
CA GLU A 133 11.68 -23.04 -19.21
C GLU A 133 11.75 -22.49 -20.65
N ALA A 134 10.87 -22.98 -21.54
CA ALA A 134 10.76 -22.47 -22.91
C ALA A 134 10.37 -20.98 -23.01
N GLN A 135 9.79 -20.41 -21.95
CA GLN A 135 9.39 -19.00 -21.84
C GLN A 135 10.30 -18.20 -20.89
N GLY A 136 11.36 -18.81 -20.36
CA GLY A 136 12.21 -18.24 -19.32
C GLY A 136 12.91 -16.95 -19.75
N GLU A 137 13.43 -16.91 -20.98
CA GLU A 137 14.09 -15.71 -21.52
C GLU A 137 13.13 -14.54 -21.71
N ALA A 138 11.91 -14.80 -22.22
CA ALA A 138 10.87 -13.78 -22.35
C ALA A 138 10.43 -13.24 -20.97
N MET A 139 10.34 -14.12 -19.97
CA MET A 139 10.01 -13.74 -18.59
C MET A 139 11.13 -12.88 -17.96
N LYS A 140 12.38 -13.29 -18.10
CA LYS A 140 13.55 -12.54 -17.60
C LYS A 140 13.63 -11.15 -18.22
N ALA A 141 13.40 -11.03 -19.53
CA ALA A 141 13.42 -9.76 -20.24
C ALA A 141 12.43 -8.73 -19.65
N VAL A 142 11.30 -9.19 -19.10
CA VAL A 142 10.31 -8.33 -18.44
C VAL A 142 10.65 -8.06 -16.98
N LEU A 143 11.09 -9.09 -16.24
CA LEU A 143 11.28 -8.99 -14.79
C LEU A 143 12.60 -8.34 -14.36
N ILE A 144 13.68 -8.52 -15.13
CA ILE A 144 15.00 -7.97 -14.78
C ILE A 144 14.98 -6.44 -14.66
N PRO A 145 14.45 -5.68 -15.63
CA PRO A 145 14.40 -4.21 -15.51
C PRO A 145 13.60 -3.76 -14.29
N ILE A 146 12.48 -4.44 -13.99
CA ILE A 146 11.67 -4.13 -12.80
C ILE A 146 12.49 -4.42 -11.53
N ARG A 147 13.18 -5.55 -11.49
CA ARG A 147 13.95 -5.99 -10.33
C ARG A 147 15.15 -5.08 -10.02
N GLU A 148 15.77 -4.51 -11.05
CA GLU A 148 16.92 -3.59 -10.94
C GLU A 148 16.55 -2.26 -10.27
N VAL A 149 15.32 -1.77 -10.51
CA VAL A 149 14.82 -0.54 -9.88
C VAL A 149 14.37 -0.76 -8.44
N LEU A 150 14.10 -2.01 -8.04
CA LEU A 150 13.62 -2.32 -6.69
C LEU A 150 14.76 -2.42 -5.67
N THR A 151 14.86 -1.41 -4.83
CA THR A 151 15.88 -1.29 -3.77
C THR A 151 15.33 -1.67 -2.39
N PRO A 152 16.13 -2.25 -1.48
CA PRO A 152 15.70 -2.48 -0.10
C PRO A 152 15.60 -1.19 0.72
N GLU A 153 16.27 -0.12 0.31
CA GLU A 153 16.26 1.18 0.97
C GLU A 153 14.88 1.85 0.91
N SER A 154 14.63 2.75 1.86
CA SER A 154 13.39 3.51 1.97
C SER A 154 13.65 5.00 1.77
N ASP A 155 12.97 5.56 0.77
CA ASP A 155 13.01 7.00 0.44
C ASP A 155 12.26 7.87 1.46
N VAL A 156 11.49 7.24 2.36
CA VAL A 156 10.75 7.93 3.43
C VAL A 156 11.72 8.53 4.46
N SER A 157 11.77 9.86 4.52
CA SER A 157 12.53 10.64 5.50
C SER A 157 11.62 11.24 6.60
N ILE A 158 12.22 11.80 7.65
CA ILE A 158 11.47 12.48 8.73
C ILE A 158 10.63 13.64 8.17
N ALA A 159 11.12 14.35 7.15
CA ALA A 159 10.35 15.41 6.49
C ALA A 159 9.02 14.88 5.91
N HIS A 160 9.02 13.66 5.34
CA HIS A 160 7.80 13.02 4.85
C HIS A 160 6.83 12.68 5.97
N VAL A 161 7.33 12.27 7.14
CA VAL A 161 6.52 11.98 8.32
C VAL A 161 5.87 13.25 8.87
N LEU A 162 6.60 14.37 8.89
CA LEU A 162 6.08 15.66 9.35
C LEU A 162 5.10 16.29 8.36
N ALA A 163 5.33 16.10 7.07
CA ALA A 163 4.40 16.50 6.02
C ALA A 163 3.15 15.59 5.95
N ALA A 164 3.13 14.47 6.69
CA ALA A 164 2.01 13.55 6.66
C ALA A 164 0.77 14.20 7.27
N ARG A 165 -0.33 14.08 6.53
CA ARG A 165 -1.65 14.58 6.95
C ARG A 165 -2.46 13.46 7.62
N ALA A 166 -3.42 13.84 8.44
CA ALA A 166 -4.30 12.93 9.17
C ALA A 166 -5.08 12.00 8.23
N ASP A 167 -5.46 12.44 7.03
CA ASP A 167 -6.14 11.61 6.05
C ASP A 167 -5.28 10.49 5.47
N LEU A 168 -3.93 10.63 5.45
CA LEU A 168 -3.03 9.54 5.06
C LEU A 168 -3.03 8.38 6.05
N SER A 169 -3.39 8.63 7.31
CA SER A 169 -3.53 7.56 8.31
C SER A 169 -4.75 6.66 8.07
N ARG A 170 -5.70 7.09 7.22
CA ARG A 170 -6.90 6.31 6.87
C ARG A 170 -6.53 5.22 5.88
N LEU A 171 -6.12 4.07 6.40
CA LEU A 171 -5.88 2.88 5.59
C LEU A 171 -7.19 2.37 4.99
N VAL A 172 -7.33 2.47 3.66
CA VAL A 172 -8.41 1.82 2.94
C VAL A 172 -7.97 0.39 2.61
N PRO A 173 -8.69 -0.66 3.05
CA PRO A 173 -8.32 -2.02 2.74
C PRO A 173 -8.31 -2.25 1.22
N ALA A 174 -7.14 -2.58 0.68
CA ALA A 174 -6.96 -2.92 -0.73
C ALA A 174 -7.72 -4.21 -1.14
N THR A 175 -8.19 -4.99 -0.17
CA THR A 175 -9.01 -6.18 -0.37
C THR A 175 -10.50 -5.92 -0.34
N SER A 176 -10.93 -4.67 -0.08
CA SER A 176 -12.35 -4.33 -0.05
C SER A 176 -13.00 -4.55 -1.41
N VAL A 177 -14.29 -4.93 -1.39
CA VAL A 177 -15.11 -5.09 -2.59
C VAL A 177 -15.08 -3.81 -3.42
N ALA A 178 -15.20 -2.65 -2.77
CA ALA A 178 -15.13 -1.33 -3.41
C ALA A 178 -13.80 -1.07 -4.13
N ALA A 179 -12.66 -1.44 -3.52
CA ALA A 179 -11.35 -1.31 -4.15
C ALA A 179 -11.17 -2.25 -5.35
N ARG A 180 -11.87 -3.40 -5.36
CA ARG A 180 -11.76 -4.43 -6.41
C ARG A 180 -12.81 -4.32 -7.51
N GLN A 181 -13.83 -3.50 -7.33
CA GLN A 181 -14.99 -3.40 -8.22
C GLN A 181 -14.63 -2.95 -9.65
N GLY A 182 -13.43 -2.40 -9.86
CA GLY A 182 -12.88 -2.03 -11.18
C GLY A 182 -11.54 -2.68 -11.54
N THR A 183 -11.03 -3.64 -10.76
CA THR A 183 -9.69 -4.24 -10.99
C THR A 183 -9.77 -5.62 -11.64
N CYS A 184 -10.79 -5.88 -12.47
CA CYS A 184 -10.88 -7.14 -13.21
C CYS A 184 -9.67 -7.24 -14.16
N CYS A 185 -8.93 -8.34 -14.08
CA CYS A 185 -7.81 -8.61 -14.97
C CYS A 185 -7.90 -10.04 -15.51
N ALA A 186 -7.07 -10.36 -16.51
CA ALA A 186 -7.07 -11.69 -17.14
C ALA A 186 -6.90 -12.84 -16.13
N ILE A 187 -6.27 -12.57 -14.98
CA ILE A 187 -6.08 -13.50 -13.87
C ILE A 187 -7.25 -13.42 -12.87
N ASN A 188 -7.69 -12.22 -12.50
CA ASN A 188 -8.73 -12.01 -11.49
C ASN A 188 -10.04 -11.60 -12.18
N LYS A 189 -10.71 -12.59 -12.76
CA LYS A 189 -11.91 -12.40 -13.61
C LYS A 189 -13.21 -12.22 -12.81
N VAL A 190 -13.25 -12.71 -11.58
CA VAL A 190 -14.48 -12.74 -10.76
C VAL A 190 -14.24 -11.98 -9.47
N LEU A 191 -15.10 -10.98 -9.21
CA LEU A 191 -15.15 -10.32 -7.91
C LEU A 191 -15.77 -11.29 -6.90
N MET A 192 -14.92 -11.94 -6.10
CA MET A 192 -15.36 -12.79 -5.00
C MET A 192 -16.17 -11.93 -4.03
N GLY A 193 -17.43 -12.32 -3.77
CA GLY A 193 -18.32 -11.66 -2.81
C GLY A 193 -17.85 -11.84 -1.37
N ASN A 194 -18.75 -11.67 -0.40
CA ASN A 194 -18.40 -11.87 1.00
C ASN A 194 -18.05 -13.36 1.24
N VAL A 195 -16.76 -13.68 1.29
CA VAL A 195 -16.28 -15.04 1.52
C VAL A 195 -16.32 -15.27 3.03
N PRO A 196 -17.12 -16.24 3.53
CA PRO A 196 -17.11 -16.61 4.94
C PRO A 196 -15.69 -16.96 5.35
N ASP A 197 -15.26 -16.47 6.50
CA ASP A 197 -13.90 -16.63 7.00
C ASP A 197 -13.46 -18.10 6.91
N ARG A 198 -12.52 -18.39 6.00
CA ARG A 198 -12.01 -19.74 5.76
C ARG A 198 -10.87 -20.04 6.73
N GLY A 199 -11.20 -19.98 8.02
CA GLY A 199 -10.44 -20.63 9.08
C GLY A 199 -8.99 -20.17 9.22
N ALA A 200 -8.81 -19.03 9.88
CA ALA A 200 -7.97 -19.06 11.07
C ALA A 200 -8.93 -19.07 12.26
N ALA A 201 -9.42 -20.24 12.64
CA ALA A 201 -9.79 -20.42 14.03
C ALA A 201 -8.49 -20.19 14.82
N GLN A 202 -8.28 -18.96 15.28
CA GLN A 202 -7.45 -18.73 16.44
C GLN A 202 -8.02 -19.69 17.46
N MET A 203 -7.28 -20.76 17.76
CA MET A 203 -7.67 -21.71 18.79
C MET A 203 -8.11 -20.86 19.96
N ASN A 204 -9.40 -20.89 20.23
CA ASN A 204 -10.00 -20.01 21.21
C ASN A 204 -9.17 -20.20 22.48
N TRP A 205 -8.55 -19.15 23.01
CA TRP A 205 -8.02 -19.13 24.38
C TRP A 205 -9.18 -19.16 25.37
N ARG A 206 -10.14 -20.09 25.15
CA ARG A 206 -11.12 -20.44 26.16
C ARG A 206 -10.31 -20.71 27.40
N LEU A 207 -10.58 -19.90 28.43
CA LEU A 207 -10.28 -20.26 29.80
C LEU A 207 -10.62 -21.74 29.94
N PRO A 208 -9.72 -22.58 30.50
CA PRO A 208 -9.97 -23.99 30.62
C PRO A 208 -11.37 -24.18 31.18
N CYS A 209 -12.21 -24.95 30.49
CA CYS A 209 -13.57 -25.20 30.96
C CYS A 209 -13.49 -25.63 32.43
N PRO A 210 -14.29 -25.05 33.34
CA PRO A 210 -14.31 -25.51 34.71
C PRO A 210 -14.61 -27.02 34.70
N ALA A 211 -13.82 -27.77 35.47
CA ALA A 211 -13.90 -29.22 35.54
C ALA A 211 -15.30 -29.63 36.04
N GLY A 212 -16.18 -30.01 35.11
CA GLY A 212 -17.54 -30.45 35.45
C GLY A 212 -18.51 -30.57 34.27
N GLU A 213 -18.36 -29.79 33.21
CA GLU A 213 -19.38 -29.77 32.12
C GLU A 213 -19.05 -30.67 30.90
N ALA A 214 -17.89 -31.32 30.90
CA ALA A 214 -17.45 -32.15 29.78
C ALA A 214 -18.09 -33.56 29.75
N GLU A 215 -18.48 -34.09 30.92
CA GLU A 215 -19.02 -35.45 31.01
C GLU A 215 -20.47 -35.54 30.53
N GLU A 216 -21.28 -34.51 30.77
CA GLU A 216 -22.71 -34.52 30.42
C GLU A 216 -22.95 -34.52 28.89
N LYS A 217 -22.06 -33.86 28.13
CA LYS A 217 -22.17 -33.81 26.65
C LYS A 217 -21.71 -35.10 25.97
N MET A 218 -20.81 -35.88 26.56
CA MET A 218 -20.42 -37.18 25.98
C MET A 218 -21.54 -38.22 26.10
N GLU A 219 -22.34 -38.17 27.17
CA GLU A 219 -23.40 -39.15 27.39
C GLU A 219 -24.61 -38.93 26.45
N VAL A 220 -24.93 -37.67 26.14
CA VAL A 220 -25.99 -37.32 25.17
C VAL A 220 -25.61 -37.74 23.74
N GLY A 221 -24.34 -37.54 23.35
CA GLY A 221 -23.85 -37.97 22.03
C GLY A 221 -23.84 -39.49 21.84
N ARG A 222 -23.55 -40.25 22.91
CA ARG A 222 -23.51 -41.71 22.86
C ARG A 222 -24.90 -42.34 22.77
N ARG A 223 -25.92 -41.73 23.39
CA ARG A 223 -27.32 -42.17 23.29
C ARG A 223 -27.93 -41.92 21.90
N GLN A 224 -27.56 -40.83 21.23
CA GLN A 224 -28.04 -40.56 19.86
C GLN A 224 -27.42 -41.50 18.82
N ALA A 225 -26.14 -41.85 18.94
CA ALA A 225 -25.45 -42.76 18.02
C ALA A 225 -26.00 -44.21 18.07
N ALA A 226 -26.46 -44.68 19.24
CA ALA A 226 -27.03 -46.01 19.39
C ALA A 226 -28.39 -46.17 18.68
N SER A 227 -29.16 -45.10 18.53
CA SER A 227 -30.47 -45.14 17.86
C SER A 227 -30.37 -45.25 16.33
N PHE A 228 -29.32 -44.69 15.73
CA PHE A 228 -29.11 -44.72 14.27
C PHE A 228 -28.48 -46.03 13.75
N GLY A 229 -27.82 -46.81 14.62
CA GLY A 229 -27.16 -48.07 14.24
C GLY A 229 -28.10 -49.27 14.08
N ALA A 230 -29.32 -49.22 14.62
CA ALA A 230 -30.28 -50.34 14.59
C ALA A 230 -31.23 -50.33 13.38
N ALA A 231 -31.38 -49.19 12.68
CA ALA A 231 -32.35 -49.04 11.59
C ALA A 231 -31.83 -49.46 10.20
N ARG A 232 -30.54 -49.81 10.06
CA ARG A 232 -29.90 -50.11 8.75
C ARG A 232 -29.67 -51.59 8.46
N ARG A 233 -30.21 -52.49 9.28
CA ARG A 233 -30.20 -53.96 9.06
C ARG A 233 -31.62 -54.51 9.08
N ARG A 234 -32.44 -54.12 8.11
CA ARG A 234 -33.71 -54.79 7.72
C ARG A 234 -34.29 -54.11 6.48
N SER A 235 -33.69 -54.36 5.32
CA SER A 235 -34.31 -54.13 3.99
C SER A 235 -33.34 -54.63 2.92
N GLU A 236 -33.20 -55.95 2.83
CA GLU A 236 -32.68 -56.65 1.64
C GLU A 236 -32.97 -58.15 1.87
N VAL A 237 -34.20 -58.54 1.55
CA VAL A 237 -34.63 -59.88 1.12
C VAL A 237 -35.69 -59.67 0.06
#